data_AF-A0A3D3PRS7-F1
#
_entry.id   AF-A0A3D3PRS7-F1
#
_cell.length_a   1.000
_cell.length_b   1.000
_cell.length_c   1.000
_cell.angle_alpha   90.00
_cell.angle_beta   90.00
_cell.angle_gamma   90.00
#
_symmetry.space_group_name_H-M   'P 1'
#
loop_
_entity.id
_entity.type
_entity.pdbx_description
1 polymer ?
#
loop_
_entity_poly.entity_id
_entity_poly.type
_entity_poly.pdbx_seq_one_letter_code
_entity_poly.pdbx_strand_id
1 'polypeptide(L)' 'MDFSGEYRIPAKTQQVWEALNDPSVLRACIAGCKQLDKISDTEFGAVVVAKVGPVSATFRGNVVLSDLDPP' A
#
# COMPACT_ATOMS: atom_id res chain seq x y z
N MET A 1 18.09 3.53 6.19
CA MET A 1 17.64 4.75 5.49
C MET A 1 16.28 5.02 6.07
N ASP A 2 16.15 6.10 6.83
CA ASP A 2 14.93 6.41 7.56
C ASP A 2 14.11 7.42 6.74
N PHE A 3 12.86 7.06 6.47
CA PHE A 3 11.91 7.92 5.77
C PHE A 3 10.86 8.37 6.79
N SER A 4 10.73 9.67 7.00
CA SER A 4 9.68 10.28 7.81
C SER A 4 8.96 11.36 7.02
N GLY A 5 7.68 11.56 7.34
CA GLY A 5 6.83 12.56 6.72
C GLY A 5 5.44 12.56 7.33
N GLU A 6 4.74 13.68 7.22
CA GLU A 6 3.36 13.82 7.69
C GLU A 6 2.56 14.54 6.60
N TYR A 7 1.32 14.07 6.40
CA TYR A 7 0.38 14.68 5.46
C TYR A 7 -1.00 14.78 6.10
N ARG A 8 -1.59 15.97 6.04
CA ARG A 8 -2.96 16.18 6.52
C ARG A 8 -3.96 15.76 5.44
N ILE A 9 -4.79 14.78 5.77
CA ILE A 9 -5.90 14.35 4.90
C ILE A 9 -7.19 14.98 5.43
N PRO A 10 -7.94 15.74 4.61
CA PRO A 10 -9.19 16.39 5.03
C PRO A 10 -10.35 15.38 5.07
N ALA A 11 -10.23 14.33 5.89
CA ALA A 11 -11.23 13.29 6.11
C ALA A 11 -11.23 12.82 7.58
N LYS A 12 -12.26 12.07 7.99
CA LYS A 12 -12.34 11.48 9.34
C LYS A 12 -11.27 10.39 9.50
N THR A 13 -10.67 10.28 10.69
CA THR A 13 -9.62 9.29 11.00
C THR A 13 -10.04 7.87 10.64
N GLN A 14 -11.26 7.46 11.02
CA GLN A 14 -11.81 6.14 10.68
C GLN A 14 -11.80 5.87 9.16
N GLN A 15 -12.22 6.85 8.35
CA GLN A 15 -12.25 6.71 6.89
C GLN A 15 -10.83 6.59 6.32
N VAL A 16 -9.87 7.33 6.86
CA VAL A 16 -8.46 7.23 6.45
C VAL A 16 -7.90 5.86 6.82
N TRP A 17 -8.19 5.36 8.03
CA TRP A 17 -7.78 4.05 8.48
C TRP A 17 -8.31 2.93 7.58
N GLU A 18 -9.62 2.95 7.28
CA GLU A 18 -10.24 1.99 6.36
C GLU A 18 -9.57 2.03 4.98
N ALA A 19 -9.34 3.23 4.44
CA ALA A 19 -8.68 3.40 3.14
C ALA A 19 -7.22 2.90 3.11
N LEU A 20 -6.46 3.07 4.20
CA LEU A 20 -5.09 2.58 4.33
C LEU A 20 -4.99 1.05 4.44
N ASN A 21 -6.11 0.37 4.71
CA ASN A 21 -6.18 -1.09 4.81
C ASN A 21 -7.02 -1.73 3.68
N ASP A 22 -7.50 -0.92 2.72
CA ASP A 22 -8.32 -1.39 1.60
C ASP A 22 -7.44 -1.71 0.37
N PRO A 23 -7.45 -2.96 -0.14
CA PRO A 23 -6.60 -3.35 -1.26
C PRO A 23 -6.92 -2.60 -2.56
N SER A 24 -8.18 -2.22 -2.79
CA SER A 24 -8.57 -1.49 -4.00
C SER A 24 -8.04 -0.06 -3.99
N VAL A 25 -8.10 0.61 -2.83
CA VAL A 25 -7.56 1.96 -2.62
C VAL A 25 -6.04 1.93 -2.73
N LEU A 26 -5.39 1.04 -1.98
CA LEU A 26 -3.93 0.89 -2.00
C LEU A 26 -3.40 0.62 -3.42
N ARG A 27 -4.03 -0.30 -4.16
CA ARG A 27 -3.66 -0.58 -5.56
C ARG A 27 -3.75 0.64 -6.47
N ALA A 28 -4.78 1.49 -6.28
CA ALA A 28 -4.94 2.70 -7.07
C ALA A 28 -3.87 3.76 -6.74
N CYS A 29 -3.39 3.80 -5.49
CA CYS A 29 -2.40 4.75 -5.01
C CYS A 29 -0.94 4.33 -5.31
N ILE A 30 -0.64 3.04 -5.36
CA ILE A 30 0.72 2.54 -5.58
C ILE A 30 1.06 2.57 -7.08
N ALA A 31 1.94 3.50 -7.46
CA ALA A 31 2.40 3.64 -8.84
C ALA A 31 2.98 2.32 -9.38
N GLY A 32 2.47 1.87 -10.53
CA GLY A 32 2.91 0.64 -11.17
C GLY A 32 2.37 -0.65 -10.54
N CYS A 33 1.53 -0.57 -9.50
CA CYS A 33 0.85 -1.74 -8.96
C CYS A 33 -0.06 -2.38 -10.01
N LYS A 34 0.20 -3.64 -10.34
CA LYS A 34 -0.59 -4.43 -11.27
C LYS A 34 -1.63 -5.26 -10.53
N GLN A 35 -1.23 -5.80 -9.38
CA GLN A 35 -2.04 -6.69 -8.56
C GLN A 35 -1.74 -6.41 -7.09
N LEU A 36 -2.79 -6.42 -6.28
CA LEU A 36 -2.73 -6.37 -4.82
C LEU A 36 -3.89 -7.21 -4.29
N ASP A 37 -3.56 -8.39 -3.77
CA ASP A 37 -4.52 -9.36 -3.27
C ASP A 37 -4.46 -9.39 -1.75
N LYS A 38 -5.62 -9.31 -1.10
CA LYS A 38 -5.74 -9.53 0.33
C LYS A 38 -5.76 -11.04 0.59
N ILE A 39 -4.68 -11.56 1.19
CA ILE A 39 -4.49 -12.98 1.47
C ILE A 39 -5.16 -13.35 2.80
N SER A 40 -5.08 -12.45 3.79
CA SER A 40 -5.73 -12.55 5.09
C SER A 40 -6.05 -11.15 5.61
N ASP A 41 -6.57 -11.04 6.84
CA ASP A 41 -6.80 -9.74 7.46
C ASP A 41 -5.52 -8.93 7.70
N THR A 42 -4.35 -9.57 7.71
CA THR A 42 -3.06 -8.92 7.95
C THR A 42 -2.03 -9.19 6.86
N GLU A 43 -2.41 -9.84 5.75
CA GLU A 43 -1.46 -10.19 4.68
C GLU A 43 -1.96 -9.76 3.31
N PHE A 44 -1.05 -9.17 2.52
CA PHE A 44 -1.26 -8.86 1.11
C PHE A 44 -0.15 -9.43 0.23
N GLY A 45 -0.53 -9.87 -0.96
CA GLY A 45 0.38 -10.17 -2.06
C GLY A 45 0.34 -9.07 -3.11
N ALA A 46 1.49 -8.57 -3.54
CA ALA A 46 1.59 -7.45 -4.48
C ALA A 46 2.50 -7.77 -5.68
N VAL A 47 2.09 -7.27 -6.86
CA VAL A 47 2.94 -7.22 -8.06
C VAL A 47 3.07 -5.77 -8.51
N VAL A 48 4.29 -5.23 -8.49
CA VAL A 48 4.57 -3.83 -8.83
C VAL A 48 5.58 -3.77 -9.98
N VAL A 49 5.28 -2.95 -10.99
CA VAL A 49 6.21 -2.67 -12.09
C VAL A 49 6.78 -1.28 -11.88
N ALA A 50 8.05 -1.21 -11.48
CA ALA A 50 8.78 0.05 -11.38
C ALA A 50 9.45 0.37 -12.71
N LYS A 51 9.28 1.61 -13.17
CA LYS A 51 9.93 2.13 -14.39
C LYS A 51 10.78 3.33 -14.01
N VAL A 52 12.08 3.23 -14.25
CA VAL A 52 13.04 4.32 -14.02
C VAL A 52 13.86 4.49 -15.28
N GLY A 53 13.55 5.53 -16.06
CA GLY A 53 14.16 5.75 -17.37
C GLY A 53 13.94 4.55 -18.32
N PRO A 54 15.00 4.03 -18.99
CA PRO A 54 14.87 2.88 -19.88
C PRO A 54 14.72 1.54 -19.12
N VAL A 55 14.87 1.54 -17.80
CA VAL A 55 14.82 0.32 -16.98
C VAL A 55 13.39 0.06 -16.51
N SER A 56 12.93 -1.18 -16.74
CA SER A 56 11.67 -1.69 -16.22
C SER A 56 11.95 -2.94 -15.39
N ALA A 57 11.44 -2.97 -14.16
CA ALA A 57 11.57 -4.12 -13.26
C ALA A 57 10.21 -4.50 -12.69
N THR A 58 9.96 -5.80 -12.59
CA THR A 58 8.75 -6.35 -11.98
C THR A 58 9.12 -6.98 -10.64
N PHE A 59 8.49 -6.48 -9.57
CA PHE A 59 8.65 -6.95 -8.21
C PHE A 59 7.41 -7.72 -7.79
N ARG A 60 7.63 -8.82 -7.08
CA ARG A 60 6.60 -9.55 -6.35
C ARG A 60 6.96 -9.49 -4.87
N GLY A 61 6.01 -9.11 -4.03
CA GLY A 61 6.25 -8.92 -2.61
C GLY A 61 5.06 -9.37 -1.79
N ASN A 62 5.36 -9.83 -0.58
CA ASN A 62 4.36 -10.11 0.46
C ASN A 62 4.47 -9.00 1.50
N VAL A 63 3.32 -8.47 1.93
CA VAL A 63 3.21 -7.44 2.95
C VAL A 63 2.47 -8.04 4.12
N VAL A 64 3.04 -7.87 5.31
CA VAL A 64 2.43 -8.28 6.57
C VAL A 64 2.15 -7.01 7.38
N LEU A 65 0.91 -6.84 7.81
CA LEU A 65 0.50 -5.80 8.73
C LEU A 65 0.77 -6.28 10.17
N SER A 66 1.51 -5.48 10.93
CA SER A 66 1.74 -5.68 12.36
C SER A 66 1.28 -4.46 13.15
N ASP A 67 1.13 -4.62 14.47
CA ASP A 67 0.89 -3.52 15.40
C ASP A 67 -0.32 -2.64 15.03
N LEU A 68 -1.38 -3.27 14.53
CA LEU A 68 -2.61 -2.59 14.17
C LEU A 68 -3.34 -2.08 15.42
N ASP A 69 -3.52 -0.77 15.50
CA ASP A 69 -4.30 -0.08 16.54
C ASP A 69 -5.34 0.83 15.86
N PRO A 70 -6.53 0.29 15.51
CA PRO A 70 -7.57 1.07 14.84
C PRO A 70 -8.10 2.19 15.75
N PRO A 71 -8.48 3.35 15.17
CA PRO A 71 -8.93 4.55 15.91
C PRO A 71 -10.34 4.45 16.53
#